data_AF-A0A7C3BAR3-F1
#
_entry.id   AF-A0A7C3BAR3-F1
#
_cell.length_a   1.000
_cell.length_b   1.000
_cell.length_c   1.000
_cell.angle_alpha   90.00
_cell.angle_beta   90.00
_cell.angle_gamma   90.00
#
_symmetry.space_group_name_H-M   'P 1'
#
loop_
_entity.id
_entity.type
_entity.pdbx_description
1 polymer ?
#
loop_
_entity_poly.entity_id
_entity_poly.type
_entity_poly.pdbx_seq_one_letter_code
_entity_poly.pdbx_strand_id
1 'polypeptide(L)'
;MKKPDRNALLAILVVILIGFGVALAGSQGGASVLGIPIFALSVGIAFLFQWLAFIPAFILQSEKFFDLTGSLTYITVAVTAVLLSPVVDGRSILLMALVVVWALRLGTFLVRRIQKAGKDARFDELKPSFFRFLSTWTLQGLWVTFTIAAALAAITTATRQPLGIFALIGLLIWALGFSIEAVADAQKSRFRADPNNRGKFIQTGLWSRSRHPNYFGEIVIWIGVAIIAVPVLRGWQWVTLISPVFVILLLTRIS
;
A
#
# COMPACT_ATOMS: atom_id res chain seq x y z
N MET A 1 10.06 -31.39 -2.89
CA MET A 1 9.66 -30.00 -3.21
C MET A 1 10.35 -29.57 -4.50
N LYS A 2 9.63 -29.03 -5.50
CA LYS A 2 10.24 -28.61 -6.78
C LYS A 2 11.11 -27.37 -6.57
N LYS A 3 12.11 -27.12 -7.44
CA LYS A 3 12.99 -25.94 -7.36
C LYS A 3 12.23 -24.60 -7.26
N PRO A 4 11.14 -24.35 -8.02
CA PRO A 4 10.35 -23.13 -7.89
C PRO A 4 9.70 -22.95 -6.52
N ASP A 5 9.21 -24.04 -5.92
CA ASP A 5 8.57 -24.00 -4.60
C ASP A 5 9.60 -23.72 -3.49
N ARG A 6 10.81 -24.27 -3.62
CA ARG A 6 11.93 -23.95 -2.70
C ARG A 6 12.30 -22.48 -2.76
N ASN A 7 12.38 -21.91 -3.96
CA ASN A 7 12.67 -20.49 -4.13
C ASN A 7 11.55 -19.62 -3.54
N ALA A 8 10.29 -20.01 -3.71
CA ALA A 8 9.15 -19.31 -3.12
C ALA A 8 9.19 -19.36 -1.58
N LEU A 9 9.53 -20.51 -0.99
CA LEU A 9 9.70 -20.65 0.45
C LEU A 9 10.82 -19.73 0.99
N LEU A 10 11.98 -19.71 0.33
CA LEU A 10 13.07 -18.80 0.69
C LEU A 10 12.63 -17.33 0.57
N ALA A 11 11.89 -16.97 -0.48
CA ALA A 11 11.35 -15.63 -0.65
C ALA A 11 10.39 -15.26 0.49
N ILE A 12 9.51 -16.16 0.92
CA ILE A 12 8.62 -15.93 2.07
C ILE A 12 9.42 -15.59 3.33
N LEU A 13 10.45 -16.38 3.64
CA LEU A 13 11.30 -16.14 4.82
C LEU A 13 12.01 -14.79 4.74
N VAL A 14 12.59 -14.45 3.59
CA VAL A 14 13.26 -13.15 3.38
C VAL A 14 12.27 -12.00 3.54
N VAL A 15 11.09 -12.11 2.93
CA VAL A 15 10.03 -11.08 3.01
C VAL A 15 9.58 -10.85 4.46
N ILE A 16 9.42 -11.93 5.25
CA ILE A 16 9.06 -11.84 6.67
C ILE A 16 10.18 -11.17 7.48
N LEU A 17 11.44 -11.55 7.25
CA LEU A 17 12.58 -10.95 7.95
C LEU A 17 12.72 -9.46 7.64
N ILE A 18 12.51 -9.06 6.39
CA ILE A 18 12.50 -7.64 6.00
C ILE A 18 11.34 -6.91 6.68
N GLY A 19 10.13 -7.48 6.66
CA GLY A 19 8.97 -6.91 7.35
C GLY A 19 9.21 -6.73 8.85
N PHE A 20 9.83 -7.72 9.49
CA PHE A 20 10.25 -7.65 10.89
C PHE A 20 11.29 -6.55 11.14
N GLY A 21 12.28 -6.39 10.25
CA GLY A 21 13.25 -5.31 10.34
C GLY A 21 12.60 -3.92 10.29
N VAL A 22 11.63 -3.72 9.38
CA VAL A 22 10.86 -2.47 9.32
C VAL A 22 9.97 -2.28 10.55
N ALA A 23 9.37 -3.35 11.08
CA ALA A 23 8.61 -3.32 12.31
C ALA A 23 9.46 -2.84 13.50
N LEU A 24 10.69 -3.35 13.64
CA LEU A 24 11.63 -2.91 14.67
C LEU A 24 12.02 -1.43 14.50
N ALA A 25 12.39 -1.04 13.27
CA ALA A 25 12.83 0.33 12.98
C ALA A 25 11.71 1.36 13.21
N GLY A 26 10.50 1.10 12.71
CA GLY A 26 9.36 2.00 12.85
C GLY A 26 8.80 2.07 14.27
N SER A 27 9.03 1.05 15.09
CA SER A 27 8.58 1.01 16.49
C SER A 27 9.42 1.86 17.44
N GLN A 28 10.62 2.27 17.04
CA GLN A 28 11.49 3.02 17.94
C GLN A 28 10.88 4.38 18.30
N GLY A 29 10.71 4.64 19.61
CA GLY A 29 10.09 5.89 20.09
C GLY A 29 8.60 6.00 19.76
N GLY A 30 7.97 4.90 19.33
CA GLY A 30 6.52 4.78 19.13
C GLY A 30 5.79 4.40 20.41
N ALA A 31 4.49 4.62 20.41
CA ALA A 31 3.58 4.17 21.45
C ALA A 31 3.39 2.64 21.39
N SER A 32 3.08 2.06 22.55
CA SER A 32 2.83 0.63 22.74
C SER A 32 1.50 0.39 23.43
N VAL A 33 0.87 -0.74 23.12
CA VAL A 33 -0.32 -1.24 23.80
C VAL A 33 0.01 -2.61 24.40
N LEU A 34 -0.26 -2.81 25.70
CA LEU A 34 0.09 -4.03 26.43
C LEU A 34 1.57 -4.46 26.26
N GLY A 35 2.49 -3.49 26.17
CA GLY A 35 3.92 -3.74 25.95
C GLY A 35 4.33 -4.06 24.51
N ILE A 36 3.38 -4.11 23.57
CA ILE A 36 3.65 -4.35 22.15
C ILE A 36 3.64 -3.01 21.40
N PRO A 37 4.71 -2.64 20.67
CA PRO A 37 4.71 -1.43 19.85
C PRO A 37 3.60 -1.45 18.80
N ILE A 38 2.82 -0.38 18.71
CA ILE A 38 1.64 -0.34 17.83
C ILE A 38 2.07 -0.44 16.36
N PHE A 39 3.21 0.16 15.98
CA PHE A 39 3.77 0.01 14.64
C PHE A 39 4.04 -1.46 14.29
N ALA A 40 4.75 -2.19 15.16
CA ALA A 40 5.02 -3.61 14.96
C ALA A 40 3.74 -4.45 14.92
N LEU A 41 2.77 -4.13 15.78
CA LEU A 41 1.45 -4.76 15.76
C LEU A 41 0.74 -4.54 14.42
N SER A 42 0.76 -3.32 13.88
CA SER A 42 0.19 -3.00 12.56
C SER A 42 0.87 -3.78 11.43
N VAL A 43 2.20 -3.94 11.47
CA VAL A 43 2.91 -4.80 10.50
C VAL A 43 2.48 -6.26 10.65
N GLY A 44 2.41 -6.78 11.88
CA GLY A 44 1.93 -8.13 12.16
C GLY A 44 0.50 -8.37 11.63
N ILE A 45 -0.41 -7.41 11.85
CA ILE A 45 -1.77 -7.42 11.31
C ILE A 45 -1.74 -7.42 9.78
N ALA A 46 -0.87 -6.64 9.15
CA ALA A 46 -0.76 -6.62 7.69
C ALA A 46 -0.44 -8.02 7.13
N PHE A 47 0.56 -8.71 7.67
CA PHE A 47 0.90 -10.07 7.25
C PHE A 47 -0.19 -11.09 7.60
N LEU A 48 -0.71 -11.05 8.83
CA LEU A 48 -1.75 -11.97 9.29
C LEU A 48 -2.99 -11.87 8.40
N PHE A 49 -3.41 -10.66 8.04
CA PHE A 49 -4.60 -10.47 7.23
C PHE A 49 -4.43 -11.06 5.82
N GLN A 50 -3.23 -10.95 5.23
CA GLN A 50 -2.92 -11.61 3.95
C GLN A 50 -2.90 -13.13 4.06
N TRP A 51 -2.32 -13.68 5.13
CA TRP A 51 -2.28 -15.13 5.33
C TRP A 51 -3.66 -15.72 5.59
N LEU A 52 -4.52 -15.00 6.32
CA LEU A 52 -5.93 -15.40 6.50
C LEU A 52 -6.70 -15.37 5.19
N ALA A 53 -6.48 -14.36 4.34
CA ALA A 53 -7.10 -14.27 3.03
C ALA A 53 -6.57 -15.32 2.04
N PHE A 54 -5.31 -15.73 2.16
CA PHE A 54 -4.72 -16.79 1.36
C PHE A 54 -5.45 -18.15 1.52
N ILE A 55 -5.94 -18.47 2.71
CA ILE A 55 -6.60 -19.77 2.99
C ILE A 55 -7.80 -20.01 2.05
N PRO A 56 -8.86 -19.17 2.04
CA PRO A 56 -9.96 -19.34 1.09
C PRO A 56 -9.49 -19.13 -0.36
N ALA A 57 -8.47 -18.32 -0.61
CA ALA A 57 -7.97 -18.08 -1.97
C ALA A 57 -7.41 -19.36 -2.58
N PHE A 58 -6.63 -20.11 -1.79
CA PHE A 58 -6.01 -21.35 -2.21
C PHE A 58 -7.04 -22.47 -2.31
N ILE A 59 -7.98 -22.58 -1.37
CA ILE A 59 -9.06 -23.57 -1.43
C ILE A 59 -9.92 -23.36 -2.69
N LEU A 60 -10.29 -22.12 -2.97
CA LEU A 60 -11.15 -21.76 -4.11
C LEU A 60 -10.37 -21.58 -5.41
N GLN A 61 -9.03 -21.68 -5.39
CA GLN A 61 -8.14 -21.40 -6.52
C GLN A 61 -8.49 -20.07 -7.22
N SER A 62 -8.64 -19.01 -6.42
CA SER A 62 -9.16 -17.72 -6.86
C SER A 62 -8.32 -16.55 -6.34
N GLU A 63 -7.96 -15.65 -7.24
CA GLU A 63 -7.25 -14.40 -6.97
C GLU A 63 -8.19 -13.18 -6.88
N LYS A 64 -9.50 -13.37 -7.08
CA LYS A 64 -10.47 -12.28 -7.31
C LYS A 64 -10.53 -11.22 -6.22
N PHE A 65 -10.20 -11.59 -4.99
CA PHE A 65 -10.25 -10.68 -3.83
C PHE A 65 -8.86 -10.21 -3.39
N PHE A 66 -7.79 -10.55 -4.11
CA PHE A 66 -6.42 -10.13 -3.78
C PHE A 66 -6.28 -8.61 -3.66
N ASP A 67 -6.76 -7.86 -4.66
CA ASP A 67 -6.72 -6.38 -4.64
C ASP A 67 -7.63 -5.78 -3.54
N LEU A 68 -8.77 -6.43 -3.24
CA LEU A 68 -9.67 -6.03 -2.16
C LEU A 68 -9.01 -6.21 -0.80
N THR A 69 -8.40 -7.36 -0.54
CA THR A 69 -7.69 -7.65 0.71
C THR A 69 -6.56 -6.66 0.93
N GLY A 70 -5.77 -6.35 -0.10
CA GLY A 70 -4.73 -5.32 -0.02
C GLY A 70 -5.29 -3.98 0.44
N SER A 71 -6.37 -3.52 -0.19
CA SER A 71 -7.02 -2.24 0.14
C SER A 71 -7.61 -2.22 1.56
N LEU A 72 -8.29 -3.30 1.96
CA LEU A 72 -8.79 -3.46 3.32
C LEU A 72 -7.66 -3.48 4.34
N THR A 73 -6.51 -4.06 4.01
CA THR A 73 -5.36 -4.11 4.91
C THR A 73 -4.84 -2.72 5.22
N TYR A 74 -4.69 -1.83 4.22
CA TYR A 74 -4.31 -0.43 4.46
C TYR A 74 -5.27 0.27 5.42
N ILE A 75 -6.57 0.10 5.22
CA ILE A 75 -7.61 0.69 6.07
C ILE A 75 -7.50 0.13 7.50
N THR A 76 -7.44 -1.20 7.64
CA THR A 76 -7.34 -1.88 8.93
C THR A 76 -6.13 -1.38 9.70
N VAL A 77 -4.93 -1.41 9.12
CA VAL A 77 -3.72 -1.03 9.86
C VAL A 77 -3.67 0.46 10.21
N ALA A 78 -4.18 1.34 9.34
CA ALA A 78 -4.27 2.78 9.62
C ALA A 78 -5.25 3.10 10.75
N VAL A 79 -6.45 2.52 10.70
CA VAL A 79 -7.49 2.71 11.70
C VAL A 79 -7.06 2.10 13.04
N THR A 80 -6.55 0.87 13.04
CA THR A 80 -6.04 0.22 14.26
C THR A 80 -4.90 1.01 14.88
N ALA A 81 -3.97 1.56 14.09
CA ALA A 81 -2.89 2.38 14.62
C ALA A 81 -3.40 3.64 15.34
N VAL A 82 -4.42 4.31 14.81
CA VAL A 82 -5.05 5.45 15.49
C VAL A 82 -5.82 5.02 16.73
N LEU A 83 -6.65 3.97 16.65
CA LEU A 83 -7.48 3.51 17.77
C LEU A 83 -6.66 3.02 18.97
N LEU A 84 -5.50 2.42 18.71
CA LEU A 84 -4.62 1.92 19.77
C LEU A 84 -3.62 2.98 20.27
N SER A 85 -3.49 4.11 19.58
CA SER A 85 -2.59 5.19 20.00
C SER A 85 -3.14 5.87 21.26
N PRO A 86 -2.36 6.00 22.35
CA PRO A 86 -2.81 6.62 23.59
C PRO A 86 -3.25 8.07 23.43
N VAL A 87 -2.66 8.77 22.45
CA VAL A 87 -2.97 10.16 22.12
C VAL A 87 -3.19 10.24 20.61
N VAL A 88 -4.34 10.79 20.22
CA VAL A 88 -4.70 11.02 18.82
C VAL A 88 -4.63 12.52 18.55
N ASP A 89 -3.67 12.93 17.72
CA ASP A 89 -3.52 14.31 17.30
C ASP A 89 -4.03 14.55 15.87
N GLY A 90 -4.08 15.82 15.46
CA GLY A 90 -4.55 16.19 14.12
C GLY A 90 -3.71 15.58 12.98
N ARG A 91 -2.42 15.30 13.19
CA ARG A 91 -1.56 14.64 12.19
C ARG A 91 -1.92 13.17 12.04
N SER A 92 -2.16 12.47 13.14
CA SER A 92 -2.61 11.07 13.14
C SER A 92 -3.95 10.93 12.40
N ILE A 93 -4.93 11.80 12.69
CA ILE A 93 -6.23 11.79 12.02
C ILE A 93 -6.08 12.11 10.54
N LEU A 94 -5.31 13.14 10.19
CA LEU A 94 -5.06 13.53 8.81
C LEU A 94 -4.46 12.36 8.01
N LEU A 95 -3.36 11.77 8.48
CA LEU A 95 -2.69 10.67 7.80
C LEU A 95 -3.59 9.44 7.64
N MET A 96 -4.34 9.08 8.68
CA MET A 96 -5.33 8.00 8.59
C MET A 96 -6.39 8.30 7.52
N ALA A 97 -6.96 9.51 7.51
CA ALA A 97 -7.96 9.90 6.54
C ALA A 97 -7.41 9.85 5.10
N LEU A 98 -6.20 10.37 4.86
CA LEU A 98 -5.56 10.33 3.54
C LEU A 98 -5.34 8.89 3.06
N VAL A 99 -4.83 8.00 3.91
CA VAL A 99 -4.65 6.58 3.56
C VAL A 99 -5.98 5.90 3.28
N VAL A 100 -7.00 6.13 4.12
CA VAL A 100 -8.33 5.52 3.95
C VAL A 100 -9.00 6.00 2.66
N VAL A 101 -8.99 7.30 2.37
CA VAL A 101 -9.56 7.86 1.13
C VAL A 101 -8.86 7.29 -0.10
N TRP A 102 -7.54 7.22 -0.08
CA TRP A 102 -6.76 6.60 -1.16
C TRP A 102 -7.11 5.11 -1.33
N ALA A 103 -7.09 4.33 -0.23
CA ALA A 103 -7.33 2.89 -0.26
C ALA A 103 -8.76 2.56 -0.73
N LEU A 104 -9.77 3.31 -0.29
CA LEU A 104 -11.15 3.14 -0.74
C LEU A 104 -11.29 3.41 -2.24
N ARG A 105 -10.67 4.50 -2.74
CA ARG A 105 -10.72 4.86 -4.16
C ARG A 105 -10.02 3.82 -5.02
N LEU A 106 -8.77 3.51 -4.71
CA LEU A 106 -7.96 2.57 -5.49
C LEU A 106 -8.53 1.16 -5.40
N GLY A 107 -8.90 0.69 -4.22
CA GLY A 107 -9.52 -0.61 -4.02
C GLY A 107 -10.82 -0.79 -4.80
N THR A 108 -11.71 0.22 -4.75
CA THR A 108 -12.96 0.20 -5.53
C THR A 108 -12.67 0.12 -7.03
N PHE A 109 -11.68 0.87 -7.52
CA PHE A 109 -11.28 0.85 -8.92
C PHE A 109 -10.74 -0.54 -9.34
N LEU A 110 -9.84 -1.12 -8.55
CA LEU A 110 -9.20 -2.40 -8.83
C LEU A 110 -10.21 -3.57 -8.79
N VAL A 111 -11.09 -3.59 -7.79
CA VAL A 111 -12.14 -4.61 -7.67
C VAL A 111 -13.10 -4.56 -8.86
N ARG A 112 -13.56 -3.37 -9.24
CA ARG A 112 -14.42 -3.19 -10.43
C ARG A 112 -13.71 -3.66 -11.71
N ARG A 113 -12.40 -3.45 -11.81
CA ARG A 113 -11.59 -3.90 -12.95
C ARG A 113 -11.53 -5.43 -13.02
N ILE A 114 -11.24 -6.10 -11.91
CA ILE A 114 -11.16 -7.57 -11.86
C ILE A 114 -12.54 -8.19 -12.12
N GLN A 115 -13.61 -7.64 -11.56
CA GLN A 115 -14.98 -8.11 -11.82
C GLN A 115 -15.34 -8.05 -13.31
N LYS A 116 -14.90 -7.00 -14.02
CA LYS A 116 -15.11 -6.87 -15.47
C LYS A 116 -14.20 -7.79 -16.30
N ALA A 117 -12.94 -7.99 -15.87
CA ALA A 117 -11.99 -8.84 -16.58
C ALA A 117 -12.22 -10.34 -16.33
N GLY A 118 -12.90 -10.70 -15.23
CA GLY A 118 -13.22 -12.07 -14.83
C GLY A 118 -12.08 -12.79 -14.11
N LYS A 119 -10.83 -12.63 -14.55
CA LYS A 119 -9.63 -13.20 -13.93
C LYS A 119 -8.37 -12.38 -14.20
N ASP A 120 -7.32 -12.63 -13.43
CA ASP A 120 -5.96 -12.13 -13.68
C ASP A 120 -5.04 -13.28 -14.08
N ALA A 121 -4.63 -13.30 -15.36
CA ALA A 121 -3.83 -14.36 -15.94
C ALA A 121 -2.46 -14.56 -15.25
N ARG A 122 -1.94 -13.54 -14.55
CA ARG A 122 -0.65 -13.63 -13.82
C ARG A 122 -0.68 -14.67 -12.70
N PHE A 123 -1.86 -14.99 -12.18
CA PHE A 123 -2.03 -15.95 -11.10
C PHE A 123 -2.27 -17.39 -11.56
N ASP A 124 -2.52 -17.62 -12.85
CA ASP A 124 -2.92 -18.94 -13.37
C ASP A 124 -1.85 -20.02 -13.09
N GLU A 125 -0.57 -19.67 -13.17
CA GLU A 125 0.53 -20.59 -12.86
C GLU A 125 0.91 -20.66 -11.37
N LEU A 126 0.44 -19.70 -10.57
CA LEU A 126 0.82 -19.57 -9.16
C LEU A 126 -0.14 -20.33 -8.26
N LYS A 127 -1.45 -20.18 -8.48
CA LYS A 127 -2.54 -20.75 -7.65
C LYS A 127 -2.40 -22.25 -7.35
N PRO A 128 -1.99 -23.11 -8.30
CA PRO A 128 -1.87 -24.54 -8.04
C PRO A 128 -0.74 -24.91 -7.07
N SER A 129 0.27 -24.05 -6.89
CA SER A 129 1.37 -24.30 -5.96
C SER A 129 1.17 -23.52 -4.67
N PHE A 130 1.08 -24.23 -3.55
CA PHE A 130 0.90 -23.65 -2.22
C PHE A 130 1.93 -22.55 -1.91
N PHE A 131 3.23 -22.86 -2.02
CA PHE A 131 4.28 -21.90 -1.66
C PHE A 131 4.39 -20.74 -2.65
N ARG A 132 4.18 -20.99 -3.94
CA ARG A 132 4.22 -19.93 -4.97
C ARG A 132 3.03 -18.99 -4.85
N PHE A 133 1.87 -19.49 -4.46
CA PHE A 133 0.72 -18.63 -4.23
C PHE A 133 0.85 -17.92 -2.88
N LEU A 134 1.22 -18.61 -1.80
CA LEU A 134 1.44 -17.97 -0.49
C LEU A 134 2.49 -16.85 -0.56
N SER A 135 3.51 -16.98 -1.41
CA SER A 135 4.51 -15.93 -1.58
C SER A 135 3.93 -14.64 -2.15
N THR A 136 2.88 -14.67 -2.99
CA THR A 136 2.22 -13.44 -3.48
C THR A 136 1.48 -12.70 -2.37
N TRP A 137 0.78 -13.44 -1.51
CA TRP A 137 0.07 -12.88 -0.35
C TRP A 137 1.06 -12.34 0.70
N THR A 138 2.14 -13.07 0.93
CA THR A 138 3.21 -12.61 1.84
C THR A 138 3.90 -11.35 1.30
N LEU A 139 4.17 -11.30 -0.01
CA LEU A 139 4.71 -10.11 -0.67
C LEU A 139 3.74 -8.92 -0.60
N GLN A 140 2.44 -9.16 -0.68
CA GLN A 140 1.43 -8.12 -0.52
C GLN A 140 1.45 -7.52 0.90
N GLY A 141 1.68 -8.35 1.94
CA GLY A 141 1.84 -7.87 3.31
C GLY A 141 3.06 -6.93 3.47
N LEU A 142 4.18 -7.29 2.83
CA LEU A 142 5.36 -6.44 2.80
C LEU A 142 5.15 -5.17 1.97
N TRP A 143 4.46 -5.27 0.83
CA TRP A 143 4.10 -4.12 0.02
C TRP A 143 3.29 -3.12 0.86
N VAL A 144 2.21 -3.58 1.51
CA VAL A 144 1.41 -2.73 2.40
C VAL A 144 2.29 -2.08 3.45
N THR A 145 3.14 -2.87 4.12
CA THR A 145 4.07 -2.41 5.16
C THR A 145 4.96 -1.28 4.67
N PHE A 146 5.61 -1.44 3.52
CA PHE A 146 6.53 -0.45 2.97
C PHE A 146 5.80 0.81 2.54
N THR A 147 4.70 0.66 1.79
CA THR A 147 3.94 1.79 1.27
C THR A 147 3.39 2.67 2.39
N ILE A 148 2.81 2.08 3.45
CA ILE A 148 2.21 2.86 4.54
C ILE A 148 3.22 3.28 5.63
N ALA A 149 4.47 2.80 5.58
CA ALA A 149 5.43 2.91 6.69
C ALA A 149 5.54 4.32 7.27
N ALA A 150 5.71 5.35 6.43
CA ALA A 150 5.85 6.73 6.87
C ALA A 150 4.61 7.24 7.62
N ALA A 151 3.40 6.88 7.14
CA ALA A 151 2.17 7.23 7.82
C ALA A 151 2.05 6.51 9.17
N LEU A 152 2.33 5.21 9.23
CA LEU A 152 2.26 4.44 10.48
C LEU A 152 3.24 4.98 11.53
N ALA A 153 4.47 5.32 11.14
CA ALA A 153 5.45 5.88 12.08
C ALA A 153 4.96 7.22 12.65
N ALA A 154 4.43 8.10 11.81
CA ALA A 154 3.90 9.37 12.25
C ALA A 154 2.59 9.27 13.06
N ILE A 155 1.74 8.27 12.78
CA ILE A 155 0.52 8.01 13.55
C ILE A 155 0.87 7.52 14.95
N THR A 156 1.82 6.59 15.05
CA THR A 156 2.14 5.84 16.29
C THR A 156 3.26 6.46 17.11
N THR A 157 3.94 7.49 16.64
CA THR A 157 5.04 8.13 17.37
C THR A 157 4.61 8.72 18.72
N ALA A 158 5.49 8.66 19.72
CA ALA A 158 5.30 9.38 20.98
C ALA A 158 5.64 10.88 20.84
N THR A 159 6.39 11.27 19.79
CA THR A 159 6.79 12.65 19.56
C THR A 159 5.65 13.46 18.97
N ARG A 160 5.26 14.55 19.62
CA ARG A 160 4.15 15.39 19.18
C ARG A 160 4.63 16.76 18.70
N GLN A 161 4.03 17.20 17.60
CA GLN A 161 4.25 18.50 16.99
C GLN A 161 2.90 18.99 16.44
N PRO A 162 2.55 20.29 16.55
CA PRO A 162 1.34 20.81 15.94
C PRO A 162 1.35 20.62 14.41
N LEU A 163 0.17 20.71 13.80
CA LEU A 163 0.08 20.82 12.35
C LEU A 163 0.71 22.15 11.93
N GLY A 164 1.74 22.08 11.09
CA GLY A 164 2.47 23.23 10.61
C GLY A 164 2.64 23.20 9.09
N ILE A 165 3.60 23.97 8.60
CA ILE A 165 3.83 24.14 7.16
C ILE A 165 4.04 22.81 6.41
N PHE A 166 4.70 21.84 7.04
CA PHE A 166 4.90 20.50 6.47
C PHE A 166 3.58 19.75 6.24
N ALA A 167 2.62 19.88 7.17
CA ALA A 167 1.31 19.25 7.01
C ALA A 167 0.52 19.87 5.86
N LEU A 168 0.57 21.21 5.72
CA LEU A 168 -0.07 21.92 4.62
C LEU A 168 0.55 21.55 3.27
N ILE A 169 1.88 21.63 3.14
CA ILE A 169 2.58 21.28 1.90
C ILE A 169 2.32 19.83 1.52
N GLY A 170 2.46 18.90 2.48
CA GLY A 170 2.23 17.49 2.22
C GLY A 170 0.78 17.18 1.84
N LEU A 171 -0.21 17.87 2.42
CA LEU A 171 -1.61 17.76 2.03
C LEU A 171 -1.86 18.27 0.61
N LEU A 172 -1.28 19.42 0.23
CA LEU A 172 -1.43 19.97 -1.12
C LEU A 172 -0.79 19.04 -2.16
N ILE A 173 0.39 18.50 -1.87
CA ILE A 173 1.06 17.51 -2.72
C ILE A 173 0.21 16.24 -2.83
N TRP A 174 -0.30 15.72 -1.72
CA TRP A 174 -1.18 14.56 -1.72
C TRP A 174 -2.44 14.80 -2.57
N ALA A 175 -3.09 15.95 -2.41
CA ALA A 175 -4.31 16.30 -3.15
C ALA A 175 -4.05 16.41 -4.65
N LEU A 176 -2.90 16.96 -5.05
CA LEU A 176 -2.48 17.00 -6.44
C LEU A 176 -2.27 15.59 -7.01
N GLY A 177 -1.52 14.74 -6.29
CA GLY A 177 -1.27 13.35 -6.69
C GLY A 177 -2.56 12.55 -6.83
N PHE A 178 -3.44 12.65 -5.83
CA PHE A 178 -4.76 12.01 -5.82
C PHE A 178 -5.62 12.46 -7.00
N SER A 179 -5.63 13.76 -7.30
CA SER A 179 -6.37 14.31 -8.44
C SER A 179 -5.83 13.81 -9.79
N ILE A 180 -4.51 13.77 -9.95
CA ILE A 180 -3.86 13.24 -11.16
C ILE A 180 -4.21 11.76 -11.36
N GLU A 181 -4.07 10.95 -10.30
CA GLU A 181 -4.40 9.52 -10.34
C GLU A 181 -5.89 9.30 -10.68
N ALA A 182 -6.78 10.01 -9.97
CA ALA A 182 -8.23 10.02 -10.20
C ALA A 182 -8.59 10.28 -11.66
N VAL A 183 -8.09 11.39 -12.21
CA VAL A 183 -8.39 11.81 -13.58
C VAL A 183 -7.76 10.88 -14.60
N ALA A 184 -6.52 10.42 -14.39
CA ALA A 184 -5.83 9.52 -15.31
C ALA A 184 -6.58 8.19 -15.48
N ASP A 185 -7.00 7.56 -14.38
CA ASP A 185 -7.75 6.30 -14.46
C ASP A 185 -9.15 6.49 -15.03
N ALA A 186 -9.82 7.61 -14.75
CA ALA A 186 -11.12 7.93 -15.34
C ALA A 186 -11.01 8.11 -16.86
N GLN A 187 -9.99 8.85 -17.34
CA GLN A 187 -9.69 9.00 -18.77
C GLN A 187 -9.43 7.65 -19.44
N LYS A 188 -8.59 6.81 -18.83
CA LYS A 188 -8.26 5.47 -19.34
C LYS A 188 -9.49 4.56 -19.39
N SER A 189 -10.33 4.60 -18.36
CA SER A 189 -11.56 3.80 -18.27
C SER A 189 -12.56 4.21 -19.34
N ARG A 190 -12.76 5.52 -19.55
CA ARG A 190 -13.65 6.06 -20.60
C ARG A 190 -13.14 5.68 -21.99
N PHE A 191 -11.85 5.81 -22.25
CA PHE A 191 -11.25 5.43 -23.53
C PHE A 191 -11.44 3.95 -23.85
N ARG A 192 -11.22 3.06 -22.86
CA ARG A 192 -11.39 1.61 -23.02
C ARG A 192 -12.85 1.16 -23.14
N ALA A 193 -13.80 1.97 -22.69
CA ALA A 193 -15.22 1.66 -22.79
C ALA A 193 -15.75 1.76 -24.23
N ASP A 194 -15.08 2.53 -25.09
CA ASP A 194 -15.43 2.66 -26.51
C ASP A 194 -14.86 1.47 -27.33
N PRO A 195 -15.70 0.64 -27.97
CA PRO A 195 -15.26 -0.48 -28.79
C PRO A 195 -14.32 -0.10 -29.94
N ASN A 196 -14.42 1.14 -30.46
CA ASN A 196 -13.56 1.64 -31.54
C ASN A 196 -12.10 1.83 -31.12
N ASN A 197 -11.83 1.81 -29.81
CA ASN A 197 -10.50 1.96 -29.23
C ASN A 197 -9.84 0.62 -28.89
N ARG A 198 -10.45 -0.52 -29.24
CA ARG A 198 -9.83 -1.84 -29.06
C ARG A 198 -8.47 -1.89 -29.76
N GLY A 199 -7.44 -2.32 -29.02
CA GLY A 199 -6.06 -2.40 -29.50
C GLY A 199 -5.33 -1.05 -29.64
N LYS A 200 -5.98 0.08 -29.35
CA LYS A 200 -5.37 1.41 -29.44
C LYS A 200 -4.87 1.90 -28.07
N PHE A 201 -3.94 2.84 -28.09
CA PHE A 201 -3.44 3.52 -26.89
C PHE A 201 -4.10 4.89 -26.74
N ILE A 202 -4.45 5.26 -25.51
CA ILE A 202 -4.94 6.60 -25.19
C ILE A 202 -3.81 7.62 -25.36
N GLN A 203 -4.09 8.71 -26.07
CA GLN A 203 -3.12 9.78 -26.35
C GLN A 203 -3.69 11.18 -26.05
N THR A 204 -4.79 11.26 -25.31
CA THR A 204 -5.47 12.51 -24.96
C THR A 204 -5.44 12.76 -23.46
N GLY A 205 -5.71 14.00 -23.04
CA GLY A 205 -5.69 14.37 -21.62
C GLY A 205 -4.31 14.19 -20.99
N LEU A 206 -4.24 13.63 -19.79
CA LEU A 206 -2.98 13.41 -19.08
C LEU A 206 -2.07 12.40 -19.80
N TRP A 207 -2.68 11.46 -20.53
CA TRP A 207 -1.98 10.43 -21.29
C TRP A 207 -1.25 10.96 -22.53
N SER A 208 -1.54 12.20 -22.95
CA SER A 208 -0.77 12.89 -23.99
C SER A 208 0.59 13.40 -23.49
N ARG A 209 0.75 13.56 -22.16
CA ARG A 209 1.95 14.12 -21.52
C ARG A 209 2.85 13.07 -20.89
N SER A 210 2.25 11.97 -20.41
CA SER A 210 2.96 10.87 -19.78
C SER A 210 2.37 9.54 -20.21
N ARG A 211 3.21 8.51 -20.32
CA ARG A 211 2.76 7.13 -20.55
C ARG A 211 2.07 6.52 -19.33
N HIS A 212 2.36 7.04 -18.14
CA HIS A 212 1.83 6.53 -16.86
C HIS A 212 1.48 7.68 -15.90
N PRO A 213 0.51 8.55 -16.26
CA PRO A 213 0.13 9.67 -15.39
C PRO A 213 -0.49 9.21 -14.08
N ASN A 214 -1.18 8.05 -14.07
CA ASN A 214 -1.70 7.44 -12.84
C ASN A 214 -0.58 7.01 -11.88
N TYR A 215 0.50 6.41 -12.38
CA TYR A 215 1.66 6.04 -11.55
C TYR A 215 2.35 7.28 -10.97
N PHE A 216 2.45 8.35 -11.74
CA PHE A 216 2.96 9.62 -11.23
C PHE A 216 2.08 10.16 -10.09
N GLY A 217 0.75 10.13 -10.25
CA GLY A 217 -0.18 10.50 -9.19
C GLY A 217 0.04 9.71 -7.90
N GLU A 218 0.17 8.39 -7.99
CA GLU A 218 0.43 7.51 -6.84
C GLU A 218 1.79 7.81 -6.16
N ILE A 219 2.85 8.07 -6.93
CA ILE A 219 4.14 8.50 -6.37
C ILE A 219 3.99 9.81 -5.57
N VAL A 220 3.29 10.79 -6.15
CA VAL A 220 3.09 12.11 -5.54
C VAL A 220 2.27 12.01 -4.24
N ILE A 221 1.27 11.13 -4.19
CA ILE A 221 0.50 10.82 -2.97
C ILE A 221 1.41 10.41 -1.81
N TRP A 222 2.29 9.43 -2.04
CA TRP A 222 3.14 8.88 -0.99
C TRP A 222 4.30 9.83 -0.62
N ILE A 223 4.74 10.69 -1.54
CA ILE A 223 5.62 11.83 -1.21
C ILE A 223 4.89 12.81 -0.28
N GLY A 224 3.63 13.15 -0.55
CA GLY A 224 2.82 14.01 0.31
C GLY A 224 2.69 13.44 1.73
N VAL A 225 2.38 12.15 1.85
CA VAL A 225 2.35 11.42 3.14
C VAL A 225 3.69 11.50 3.87
N ALA A 226 4.81 11.25 3.17
CA ALA A 226 6.14 11.33 3.75
C ALA A 226 6.43 12.73 4.31
N ILE A 227 6.11 13.80 3.57
CA ILE A 227 6.31 15.19 4.01
C ILE A 227 5.52 15.50 5.29
N ILE A 228 4.28 15.02 5.41
CA ILE A 228 3.48 15.17 6.64
C ILE A 228 4.13 14.45 7.83
N ALA A 229 4.77 13.31 7.58
CA ALA A 229 5.39 12.46 8.61
C ALA A 229 6.73 13.00 9.14
N VAL A 230 7.58 13.56 8.27
CA VAL A 230 8.97 13.97 8.57
C VAL A 230 9.15 14.69 9.93
N PRO A 231 8.35 15.71 10.31
CA PRO A 231 8.62 16.50 11.51
C PRO A 231 8.62 15.71 12.82
N VAL A 232 7.95 14.56 12.86
CA VAL A 232 7.79 13.72 14.06
C VAL A 232 8.60 12.42 14.03
N LEU A 233 9.31 12.13 12.93
CA LEU A 233 10.18 10.96 12.85
C LEU A 233 11.42 11.14 13.73
N ARG A 234 11.78 10.11 14.51
CA ARG A 234 12.97 10.09 15.36
C ARG A 234 13.72 8.77 15.23
N GLY A 235 15.04 8.81 15.38
CA GLY A 235 15.89 7.61 15.36
C GLY A 235 15.68 6.74 14.12
N TRP A 236 15.51 5.44 14.32
CA TRP A 236 15.28 4.46 13.26
C TRP A 236 13.95 4.60 12.52
N GLN A 237 13.02 5.46 12.97
CA GLN A 237 11.81 5.76 12.21
C GLN A 237 12.10 6.41 10.86
N TRP A 238 13.29 7.02 10.66
CA TRP A 238 13.71 7.53 9.35
C TRP A 238 13.72 6.44 8.26
N VAL A 239 13.91 5.16 8.62
CA VAL A 239 13.80 4.02 7.68
C VAL A 239 12.44 3.98 7.00
N THR A 240 11.38 4.49 7.64
CA THR A 240 10.02 4.48 7.07
C THR A 240 9.84 5.40 5.86
N LEU A 241 10.80 6.31 5.61
CA LEU A 241 10.88 7.06 4.35
C LEU A 241 11.27 6.20 3.14
N ILE A 242 11.50 4.90 3.34
CA ILE A 242 11.54 3.93 2.25
C ILE A 242 10.21 3.85 1.49
N SER A 243 9.09 4.29 2.08
CA SER A 243 7.75 4.32 1.47
C SER A 243 7.73 4.93 0.05
N PRO A 244 8.02 6.23 -0.15
CA PRO A 244 8.00 6.82 -1.49
C PRO A 244 9.05 6.20 -2.44
N VAL A 245 10.21 5.79 -1.92
CA VAL A 245 11.26 5.14 -2.72
C VAL A 245 10.77 3.79 -3.26
N PHE A 246 10.12 3.00 -2.40
CA PHE A 246 9.55 1.72 -2.76
C PHE A 246 8.46 1.88 -3.83
N VAL A 247 7.54 2.84 -3.64
CA VAL A 247 6.47 3.11 -4.63
C VAL A 247 7.05 3.51 -5.98
N ILE A 248 8.08 4.37 -6.00
CA ILE A 248 8.77 4.76 -7.24
C ILE A 248 9.38 3.54 -7.92
N LEU A 249 10.15 2.73 -7.20
CA LEU A 249 10.83 1.56 -7.77
C LEU A 249 9.82 0.53 -8.29
N LEU A 250 8.79 0.24 -7.51
CA LEU A 250 7.72 -0.68 -7.88
C LEU A 250 7.04 -0.23 -9.19
N LEU A 251 6.60 1.03 -9.27
CA LEU A 251 5.85 1.52 -10.42
C LEU A 251 6.69 1.77 -11.67
N THR A 252 8.00 2.00 -11.52
CA THR A 252 8.88 2.31 -12.66
C THR A 252 9.72 1.14 -13.16
N ARG A 253 9.93 0.10 -12.32
CA ARG A 253 10.82 -1.02 -12.65
C ARG A 253 10.14 -2.39 -12.62
N ILE A 254 9.02 -2.54 -11.90
CA ILE A 254 8.38 -3.85 -11.68
C ILE A 254 7.02 -3.94 -12.39
N SER A 255 6.26 -2.84 -12.43
CA SER A 255 4.86 -2.77 -12.88
C SER A 255 4.68 -2.69 -14.40
#